data_AF-A0A973PRZ7-F1
#
_entry.id   AF-A0A973PRZ7-F1
#
_cell.length_a   1.000
_cell.length_b   1.000
_cell.length_c   1.000
_cell.angle_alpha   90.00
_cell.angle_beta   90.00
_cell.angle_gamma   90.00
#
_symmetry.space_group_name_H-M   'P 1'
#
loop_
_entity.id
_entity.type
_entity.pdbx_description
1 polymer ?
#
loop_
_entity_poly.entity_id
_entity_poly.type
_entity_poly.pdbx_seq_one_letter_code
_entity_poly.pdbx_strand_id
1 'polypeptide(L)' 'MERISADVLIPGSGEPVEHGVVVLDGATIAYAGPAAGAPATPGAVESRAAAVMPGLWDCHNHLMG' A
#
# COMPACT_ATOMS: atom_id res chain seq x y z
N MET A 1 -7.39 -4.46 -10.94
CA MET A 1 -7.42 -3.56 -9.78
C MET A 1 -7.16 -4.40 -8.54
N GLU A 2 -6.30 -3.94 -7.66
CA GLU A 2 -5.99 -4.61 -6.40
C GLU A 2 -6.25 -3.65 -5.24
N ARG A 3 -6.73 -4.18 -4.12
CA ARG A 3 -6.94 -3.44 -2.88
C ARG A 3 -6.22 -4.17 -1.76
N ILE A 4 -5.36 -3.42 -1.07
CA ILE A 4 -4.62 -3.91 0.08
C ILE A 4 -5.14 -3.16 1.30
N SER A 5 -5.73 -3.88 2.25
CA SER A 5 -6.08 -3.33 3.56
C SER A 5 -4.94 -3.59 4.54
N ALA A 6 -4.55 -2.57 5.30
CA ALA A 6 -3.44 -2.65 6.24
C ALA A 6 -3.85 -2.21 7.65
N ASP A 7 -3.32 -2.88 8.67
CA ASP A 7 -3.49 -2.39 10.04
C ASP A 7 -2.74 -1.06 10.24
N VAL A 8 -1.56 -0.95 9.64
CA VAL A 8 -0.83 0.32 9.49
C VAL A 8 -0.33 0.53 8.06
N LEU A 9 -0.58 1.70 7.50
CA LEU A 9 0.02 2.17 6.25
C LEU A 9 1.07 3.23 6.57
N ILE A 10 2.30 3.01 6.12
CA ILE A 10 3.40 3.97 6.20
C ILE A 10 3.56 4.59 4.80
N PRO A 11 3.04 5.80 4.54
CA PRO A 11 2.90 6.33 3.17
C PRO A 11 4.22 6.83 2.54
N GLY A 12 5.33 6.81 3.26
CA GLY A 12 6.63 7.35 2.82
C GLY A 12 6.83 8.84 3.10
N SER A 13 5.77 9.58 3.45
CA SER A 13 5.85 10.96 3.94
C SER A 13 4.68 11.27 4.89
N GLY A 14 4.95 11.98 5.98
CA GLY A 14 3.95 12.26 7.01
C GLY A 14 3.78 11.12 8.01
N GLU A 15 2.68 11.15 8.76
CA GLU A 15 2.43 10.19 9.84
C GLU A 15 1.92 8.83 9.32
N PRO A 16 2.19 7.72 10.05
CA PRO A 16 1.54 6.45 9.82
C PRO A 16 0.01 6.56 9.91
N VAL A 17 -0.69 5.80 9.06
CA VAL A 17 -2.15 5.76 9.00
C VAL A 17 -2.63 4.43 9.54
N GLU A 18 -3.36 4.46 10.65
CA GLU A 18 -4.07 3.27 11.16
C GLU A 18 -5.25 2.91 10.23
N HIS A 19 -5.47 1.61 10.05
CA HIS A 19 -6.54 1.09 9.19
C HIS A 19 -6.49 1.68 7.76
N GLY A 20 -5.31 1.61 7.16
CA GLY A 20 -5.04 2.14 5.83
C GLY A 20 -5.50 1.22 4.70
N VAL A 21 -5.68 1.81 3.52
CA VAL A 21 -5.95 1.12 2.26
C VAL A 21 -5.01 1.66 1.18
N VAL A 22 -4.48 0.74 0.38
CA VAL A 22 -3.82 1.07 -0.90
C VAL A 22 -4.64 0.44 -2.02
N VAL A 23 -4.97 1.24 -3.05
CA VAL A 23 -5.61 0.76 -4.28
C VAL A 23 -4.63 0.91 -5.42
N LEU A 24 -4.39 -0.20 -6.12
CA LEU A 24 -3.54 -0.28 -7.30
C LEU A 24 -4.40 -0.40 -8.56
N ASP A 25 -4.14 0.47 -9.53
CA ASP A 25 -4.69 0.39 -10.88
C ASP A 25 -3.58 0.00 -11.87
N GLY A 26 -3.40 -1.32 -12.04
CA GLY A 26 -2.28 -1.85 -12.80
C GLY A 26 -0.95 -1.50 -12.13
N ALA A 27 -0.14 -0.68 -12.78
CA ALA A 27 1.22 -0.34 -12.33
C ALA A 27 1.29 0.94 -11.46
N THR A 28 0.15 1.59 -11.20
CA THR A 28 0.11 2.86 -10.45
C THR A 28 -0.73 2.74 -9.19
N ILE A 29 -0.43 3.60 -8.21
CA ILE A 29 -1.23 3.74 -7.00
C ILE A 29 -2.34 4.76 -7.30
N ALA A 30 -3.59 4.30 -7.31
CA ALA A 30 -4.76 5.16 -7.49
C ALA A 30 -5.22 5.80 -6.16
N TYR A 31 -4.94 5.15 -5.03
CA TYR A 31 -5.25 5.65 -3.69
C TYR A 31 -4.29 5.07 -2.65
N ALA A 32 -3.87 5.89 -1.68
CA ALA A 32 -3.18 5.46 -0.47
C ALA A 32 -3.59 6.36 0.69
N GLY A 33 -4.25 5.81 1.70
CA GLY A 33 -4.76 6.61 2.82
C GLY A 33 -5.74 5.84 3.71
N PRO A 34 -6.50 6.54 4.58
CA PRO A 34 -7.44 5.92 5.51
C PRO A 34 -8.56 5.13 4.79
N ALA A 35 -8.96 3.98 5.32
CA ALA A 35 -10.03 3.17 4.72
C ALA A 35 -11.34 3.96 4.50
N ALA A 36 -11.66 4.92 5.38
CA ALA A 36 -12.87 5.75 5.28
C ALA A 36 -12.90 6.67 4.04
N GLY A 37 -11.73 7.00 3.48
CA GLY A 37 -11.61 7.83 2.28
C GLY A 37 -11.37 7.03 1.00
N ALA A 38 -11.27 5.70 1.09
CA ALA A 38 -10.94 4.85 -0.05
C ALA A 38 -12.13 4.74 -1.03
N PRO A 39 -11.89 4.79 -2.35
CA PRO A 39 -12.95 4.59 -3.34
C PRO A 39 -13.50 3.16 -3.30
N ALA A 40 -14.76 3.00 -3.72
CA ALA A 40 -15.33 1.68 -3.95
C ALA A 40 -14.60 0.99 -5.12
N THR A 41 -14.24 -0.27 -4.92
CA THR A 41 -13.39 -1.05 -5.84
C THR A 41 -14.04 -2.40 -6.16
N PRO A 42 -15.22 -2.41 -6.82
CA PRO A 42 -15.94 -3.65 -7.09
C PRO A 42 -15.12 -4.59 -7.98
N GLY A 43 -14.99 -5.85 -7.55
CA GLY A 43 -14.24 -6.87 -8.27
C GLY A 43 -12.71 -6.73 -8.19
N ALA A 44 -12.20 -5.84 -7.33
CA ALA A 44 -10.76 -5.81 -7.04
C ALA A 44 -10.32 -7.11 -6.34
N VAL A 45 -9.07 -7.51 -6.59
CA VAL A 45 -8.43 -8.56 -5.80
C VAL A 45 -8.09 -7.96 -4.44
N GLU A 46 -8.67 -8.55 -3.39
CA GLU A 46 -8.54 -8.08 -2.01
C GLU A 46 -7.43 -8.83 -1.28
N SER A 47 -6.57 -8.10 -0.57
CA SER A 47 -5.57 -8.67 0.31
C SER A 47 -5.46 -7.87 1.62
N ARG A 48 -4.96 -8.52 2.66
CA ARG A 48 -4.74 -7.89 3.97
C ARG A 48 -3.32 -8.10 4.43
N ALA A 49 -2.70 -7.06 4.98
CA ALA A 49 -1.37 -7.10 5.56
C ALA A 49 -1.35 -6.42 6.93
N ALA A 50 -0.40 -6.79 7.79
CA ALA A 50 -0.19 -6.08 9.04
C ALA A 50 0.32 -4.65 8.79
N ALA A 51 1.29 -4.53 7.89
CA ALA A 51 1.84 -3.24 7.48
C ALA A 51 2.01 -3.17 5.96
N VAL A 52 1.77 -1.98 5.40
CA VAL A 52 2.10 -1.65 4.01
C VAL A 52 2.96 -0.39 4.01
N MET A 53 4.02 -0.40 3.20
CA MET A 53 4.97 0.69 3.04
C MET A 53 5.52 0.69 1.61
N PRO A 54 6.13 1.80 1.14
CA PRO A 54 6.92 1.79 -0.09
C PRO A 54 7.93 0.64 -0.08
N GLY A 55 8.14 0.05 -1.26
CA GLY A 55 9.20 -0.94 -1.45
C GLY A 55 10.55 -0.34 -1.02
N LEU A 56 11.35 -1.14 -0.32
CA LEU A 56 12.69 -0.71 0.08
C LEU A 56 13.58 -0.53 -1.17
N TRP A 57 14.42 0.48 -1.13
CA TRP A 57 15.44 0.72 -2.13
C TRP A 57 16.80 0.34 -1.56
N ASP A 58 17.44 -0.68 -2.13
CA ASP A 58 18.85 -0.98 -1.85
C ASP A 58 19.75 -0.20 -2.80
N CYS A 59 20.44 0.82 -2.27
CA CYS A 59 21.30 1.69 -3.07
C CYS A 59 22.66 1.07 -3.38
N HIS A 60 23.08 0.06 -2.62
CA HIS A 60 24.42 -0.50 -2.77
C HIS A 60 24.48 -1.90 -2.18
N ASN A 61 24.62 -2.88 -3.07
CA ASN A 61 24.87 -4.25 -2.70
C ASN A 61 25.88 -4.90 -3.65
N HIS A 62 26.65 -5.86 -3.12
CA HIS A 62 27.64 -6.62 -3.86
C HIS A 62 27.09 -7.91 -4.49
N LEU A 63 26.05 -8.51 -3.92
CA LEU A 63 25.44 -9.76 -4.41
C LEU A 63 24.05 -9.94 -3.76
N MET A 64 22.99 -10.19 -4.52
CA MET A 64 21.71 -10.67 -3.96
C MET A 64 21.49 -12.12 -4.38
N GLY A 65 21.01 -12.95 -3.46
CA GLY A 65 20.63 -14.35 -3.67
C GLY A 65 19.61 -14.78 -2.63
#